data_AF-A0ABD2SCY0-F1
#
_entry.id   AF-A0ABD2SCY0-F1
#
_cell.length_a   1.000
_cell.length_b   1.000
_cell.length_c   1.000
_cell.angle_alpha   90.00
_cell.angle_beta   90.00
_cell.angle_gamma   90.00
#
_symmetry.space_group_name_H-M   'P 1'
#
loop_
_entity.id
_entity.type
_entity.pdbx_description
1 polymer ?
#
loop_
_entity_poly.entity_id
_entity_poly.type
_entity_poly.pdbx_seq_one_letter_code
_entity_poly.pdbx_strand_id
1 'polypeptide(L)'
;MCCGIIVYSPMKYYGMNELGKHLGVAGLGRLGHIVVKIGKAFGLKVTVIITSPKKEDEAITKLGADAFVLSSDLAKLKATVNTMDYIIDTIAAVHPLALLLNLLKMDGKLITVGLPEKPLDLPVFPLVLGSLLEEVTSEA
;
A
#
# COMPACT_ATOMS: atom_id res chain seq x y z
N MET A 1 -13.72 -4.88 -18.68
CA MET A 1 -12.26 -4.91 -18.81
C MET A 1 -11.70 -3.50 -18.61
N CYS A 2 -11.79 -2.94 -17.40
CA CYS A 2 -11.38 -1.56 -17.08
C CYS A 2 -10.56 -1.50 -15.78
N CYS A 3 -10.90 -2.32 -14.78
CA CYS A 3 -10.19 -2.37 -13.50
C CYS A 3 -8.69 -2.75 -13.61
N GLY A 4 -8.31 -3.53 -14.62
CA GLY A 4 -6.93 -3.99 -14.80
C GLY A 4 -5.97 -2.87 -15.20
N ILE A 5 -6.38 -2.00 -16.14
CA ILE A 5 -5.51 -0.94 -16.63
C ILE A 5 -5.30 0.16 -15.57
N ILE A 6 -6.31 0.43 -14.74
CA ILE A 6 -6.25 1.40 -13.64
C ILE A 6 -5.16 1.04 -12.64
N VAL A 7 -4.94 -0.25 -12.40
CA VAL A 7 -3.91 -0.75 -11.49
C VAL A 7 -2.58 -0.95 -12.22
N TYR A 8 -2.62 -1.57 -13.40
CA TYR A 8 -1.41 -1.92 -14.14
C TYR A 8 -0.64 -0.68 -14.63
N SER A 9 -1.34 0.36 -15.09
CA SER A 9 -0.73 1.59 -15.59
C SER A 9 0.18 2.27 -14.56
N PRO A 10 -0.29 2.60 -13.33
CA PRO A 10 0.59 3.21 -12.33
C PRO A 10 1.68 2.25 -11.86
N MET A 11 1.40 0.94 -11.73
CA MET A 11 2.43 -0.03 -11.36
C MET A 11 3.60 -0.02 -12.35
N LYS A 12 3.31 0.02 -13.65
CA LYS A 12 4.33 0.10 -14.69
C LYS A 12 5.01 1.47 -14.73
N TYR A 13 4.25 2.56 -14.59
CA TYR A 13 4.77 3.92 -14.61
C TYR A 13 5.77 4.20 -13.48
N TYR A 14 5.50 3.67 -12.28
CA TYR A 14 6.36 3.86 -11.12
C TYR A 14 7.47 2.81 -10.96
N GLY A 15 7.63 1.89 -11.92
CA GLY A 15 8.67 0.86 -11.86
C GLY A 15 8.43 -0.18 -10.76
N MET A 16 7.17 -0.54 -10.49
CA MET A 16 6.81 -1.58 -9.52
C MET A 16 6.99 -2.99 -10.10
N ASN A 17 8.11 -3.24 -10.77
CA ASN A 17 8.46 -4.51 -11.41
C ASN A 17 9.80 -5.08 -10.92
N GLU A 18 10.38 -4.48 -9.89
CA GLU A 18 11.63 -4.94 -9.28
C GLU A 18 11.36 -6.07 -8.28
N LEU A 19 12.00 -7.22 -8.50
CA LEU A 19 11.91 -8.38 -7.61
C LEU A 19 12.37 -8.03 -6.19
N GLY A 20 11.61 -8.48 -5.20
CA GLY A 20 11.96 -8.31 -3.78
C GLY A 20 11.49 -7.00 -3.14
N LYS A 21 10.95 -6.05 -3.91
CA LYS A 21 10.28 -4.87 -3.32
C LYS A 21 8.95 -5.25 -2.67
N HIS A 22 8.55 -4.44 -1.68
CA HIS A 22 7.39 -4.69 -0.85
C HIS A 22 6.22 -3.81 -1.26
N LEU A 23 5.12 -4.45 -1.68
CA LEU A 23 3.88 -3.83 -2.11
C LEU A 23 2.78 -3.99 -1.05
N GLY A 24 2.31 -2.88 -0.52
CA GLY A 24 1.08 -2.79 0.27
C GLY A 24 -0.15 -2.62 -0.61
N VAL A 25 -1.23 -3.33 -0.30
CA VAL A 25 -2.53 -3.17 -0.95
C VAL A 25 -3.55 -2.74 0.09
N ALA A 26 -3.98 -1.48 0.05
CA ALA A 26 -5.02 -0.99 0.94
C ALA A 26 -6.40 -1.26 0.31
N GLY A 27 -7.21 -2.04 1.02
CA GLY A 27 -8.53 -2.47 0.56
C GLY A 27 -8.52 -3.74 -0.29
N LEU A 28 -9.40 -4.68 0.06
CA LEU A 28 -9.59 -5.93 -0.68
C LEU A 28 -10.99 -5.94 -1.33
N GLY A 29 -11.07 -5.37 -2.53
CA GLY A 29 -12.25 -5.37 -3.39
C GLY A 29 -11.89 -5.78 -4.81
N ARG A 30 -12.69 -5.37 -5.81
CA ARG A 30 -12.44 -5.74 -7.22
C ARG A 30 -11.06 -5.31 -7.72
N LEU A 31 -10.61 -4.11 -7.35
CA LEU A 31 -9.28 -3.59 -7.71
C LEU A 31 -8.20 -4.26 -6.88
N GLY A 32 -8.36 -4.34 -5.55
CA GLY A 32 -7.39 -4.98 -4.66
C GLY A 32 -7.02 -6.41 -5.06
N HIS A 33 -7.99 -7.22 -5.51
CA HIS A 33 -7.72 -8.57 -6.02
C HIS A 33 -6.78 -8.57 -7.23
N ILE A 34 -6.96 -7.60 -8.13
CA ILE A 34 -6.13 -7.46 -9.32
C ILE A 34 -4.74 -6.98 -8.92
N VAL A 35 -4.64 -6.03 -7.98
CA VAL A 35 -3.35 -5.56 -7.44
C VAL A 35 -2.54 -6.73 -6.87
N VAL A 36 -3.14 -7.56 -6.03
CA VAL A 36 -2.43 -8.71 -5.42
C VAL A 36 -1.92 -9.66 -6.50
N LYS A 37 -2.77 -10.02 -7.47
CA LYS A 37 -2.37 -10.91 -8.56
C LYS A 37 -1.23 -10.33 -9.42
N ILE A 38 -1.32 -9.06 -9.78
CA ILE A 38 -0.27 -8.39 -10.58
C ILE A 38 1.02 -8.28 -9.75
N GLY A 39 0.93 -7.90 -8.47
CA GLY A 39 2.08 -7.78 -7.59
C GLY A 39 2.82 -9.11 -7.42
N LYS A 40 2.09 -10.20 -7.20
CA LYS A 40 2.66 -11.55 -7.15
C LYS A 40 3.27 -11.97 -8.48
N ALA A 41 2.64 -11.64 -9.61
CA ALA A 41 3.19 -11.90 -10.94
C ALA A 41 4.49 -11.13 -11.22
N PHE A 42 4.67 -9.94 -10.64
CA PHE A 42 5.92 -9.18 -10.69
C PHE A 42 6.98 -9.64 -9.68
N GLY A 43 6.68 -10.65 -8.84
CA GLY A 43 7.62 -11.14 -7.84
C GLY A 43 7.82 -10.18 -6.66
N LEU A 44 6.84 -9.30 -6.42
CA LEU A 44 6.82 -8.44 -5.24
C LEU A 44 6.34 -9.23 -4.01
N LYS A 45 6.83 -8.83 -2.84
CA LYS A 45 6.22 -9.24 -1.58
C LYS A 45 4.92 -8.44 -1.42
N VAL A 46 3.78 -9.10 -1.30
CA VAL A 46 2.48 -8.43 -1.25
C VAL A 46 1.86 -8.54 0.14
N THR A 47 1.58 -7.40 0.75
CA THR A 47 0.90 -7.29 2.04
C THR A 47 -0.45 -6.62 1.86
N VAL A 48 -1.52 -7.26 2.32
CA VAL A 48 -2.88 -6.71 2.25
C VAL A 48 -3.21 -5.99 3.56
N ILE A 49 -3.64 -4.73 3.45
CA ILE A 49 -4.05 -3.87 4.57
C ILE A 49 -5.56 -3.69 4.49
N ILE A 50 -6.30 -4.16 5.50
CA ILE A 50 -7.75 -3.96 5.57
C ILE A 50 -8.24 -3.72 7.00
N THR A 51 -9.48 -3.26 7.11
CA THR A 51 -10.16 -3.00 8.38
C THR A 51 -10.94 -4.20 8.91
N SER A 52 -11.28 -5.18 8.06
CA SER A 52 -12.17 -6.30 8.43
C SER A 52 -11.45 -7.64 8.41
N PRO A 53 -11.44 -8.42 9.50
CA PRO A 53 -10.76 -9.73 9.57
C PRO A 53 -11.40 -10.79 8.66
N LYS A 54 -12.66 -10.61 8.26
CA LYS A 54 -13.41 -11.60 7.46
C LYS A 54 -12.79 -11.90 6.09
N LYS A 55 -11.90 -11.05 5.60
CA LYS A 55 -11.25 -11.20 4.28
C LYS A 55 -9.80 -11.68 4.36
N GLU A 56 -9.33 -12.09 5.53
CA GLU A 56 -7.97 -12.63 5.71
C GLU A 56 -7.77 -13.92 4.91
N ASP A 57 -8.69 -14.88 5.05
CA ASP A 57 -8.64 -16.15 4.29
C ASP A 57 -8.67 -15.91 2.77
N GLU A 58 -9.45 -14.92 2.32
CA GLU A 58 -9.49 -14.57 0.89
C GLU A 58 -8.15 -13.97 0.42
N ALA A 59 -7.52 -13.11 1.22
CA ALA A 59 -6.23 -12.51 0.88
C ALA A 59 -5.10 -13.54 0.83
N ILE A 60 -5.01 -14.43 1.82
CA ILE A 60 -3.92 -15.39 1.94
C ILE A 60 -4.20 -16.63 1.07
N THR A 61 -5.33 -17.31 1.27
CA THR A 61 -5.62 -18.61 0.67
C THR A 61 -6.01 -18.50 -0.80
N LYS A 62 -6.83 -17.50 -1.18
CA LYS A 62 -7.33 -17.39 -2.56
C LYS A 62 -6.46 -16.53 -3.47
N LEU A 63 -5.86 -15.48 -2.93
CA LEU A 63 -5.07 -14.52 -3.72
C LEU A 63 -3.56 -14.73 -3.60
N GLY A 64 -3.09 -15.44 -2.56
CA GLY A 64 -1.67 -15.70 -2.36
C GLY A 64 -0.87 -14.48 -1.89
N ALA A 65 -1.50 -13.59 -1.12
CA ALA A 65 -0.76 -12.54 -0.44
C ALA A 65 0.22 -13.14 0.58
N ASP A 66 1.40 -12.53 0.74
CA ASP A 66 2.45 -13.02 1.64
C ASP A 66 2.15 -12.66 3.11
N ALA A 67 1.48 -11.53 3.32
CA ALA A 67 1.12 -11.07 4.64
C ALA A 67 -0.22 -10.31 4.65
N PHE A 68 -0.79 -10.24 5.85
CA PHE A 68 -2.07 -9.61 6.11
C PHE A 68 -1.99 -8.75 7.36
N VAL A 69 -2.43 -7.50 7.26
CA VAL A 69 -2.41 -6.53 8.35
C VAL A 69 -3.80 -5.94 8.53
N LEU A 70 -4.29 -5.99 9.77
CA LEU A 70 -5.51 -5.31 10.17
C LEU A 70 -5.16 -3.88 10.59
N SER A 71 -5.88 -2.90 10.09
CA SER A 71 -5.73 -1.50 10.51
C SER A 71 -6.07 -1.29 11.99
N SER A 72 -6.82 -2.21 12.60
CA SER A 72 -7.15 -2.18 14.03
C SER A 72 -6.06 -2.81 14.91
N ASP A 73 -5.13 -3.56 14.32
CA ASP A 73 -4.05 -4.24 15.05
C ASP A 73 -2.81 -3.34 15.12
N LEU A 74 -2.74 -2.55 16.17
CA LEU A 74 -1.65 -1.62 16.41
C LEU A 74 -0.29 -2.31 16.55
N ALA A 75 -0.23 -3.58 16.99
CA ALA A 75 1.02 -4.31 17.14
C ALA A 75 1.60 -4.68 15.77
N LYS A 76 0.76 -5.23 14.88
CA LYS A 76 1.17 -5.53 13.50
C LYS A 76 1.50 -4.28 12.69
N LEU A 77 0.74 -3.19 12.88
CA LEU A 77 1.03 -1.93 12.23
C LEU A 77 2.42 -1.41 12.62
N LYS A 78 2.74 -1.38 13.92
CA LYS A 78 4.06 -0.94 14.41
C LYS A 78 5.20 -1.79 13.83
N ALA A 79 5.02 -3.10 13.71
CA ALA A 79 6.01 -3.98 13.11
C ALA A 79 6.20 -3.77 11.60
N THR A 80 5.24 -3.10 10.94
CA THR A 80 5.22 -2.90 9.49
C THR A 80 5.53 -1.44 9.10
N VAL A 81 5.82 -0.57 10.08
CA VAL A 81 6.24 0.83 9.86
C VAL A 81 7.53 0.88 9.05
N ASN A 82 7.61 1.78 8.07
CA ASN A 82 8.77 1.94 7.18
C ASN A 82 9.23 0.64 6.49
N THR A 83 8.31 -0.25 6.12
CA THR A 83 8.68 -1.52 5.47
C THR A 83 8.21 -1.64 4.03
N MET A 84 7.25 -0.83 3.58
CA MET A 84 6.66 -0.94 2.25
C MET A 84 7.27 0.08 1.28
N ASP A 85 7.67 -0.37 0.10
CA ASP A 85 8.22 0.50 -0.95
C ASP A 85 7.09 1.17 -1.74
N TYR A 86 5.99 0.43 -1.92
CA TYR A 86 4.84 0.87 -2.70
C TYR A 86 3.57 0.57 -1.92
N ILE A 87 2.59 1.47 -1.94
CA ILE A 87 1.23 1.19 -1.47
C ILE A 87 0.25 1.58 -2.56
N ILE A 88 -0.63 0.66 -2.93
CA ILE A 88 -1.76 0.94 -3.82
C ILE A 88 -3.04 0.96 -2.98
N ASP A 89 -3.64 2.15 -2.90
CA ASP A 89 -4.88 2.37 -2.19
C ASP A 89 -6.08 2.26 -3.14
N THR A 90 -6.89 1.22 -2.88
CA THR A 90 -8.09 0.90 -3.65
C THR A 90 -9.39 1.20 -2.90
N ILE A 91 -9.31 1.88 -1.75
CA ILE A 91 -10.44 2.14 -0.87
C ILE A 91 -11.27 3.30 -1.45
N ALA A 92 -12.51 3.03 -1.85
CA ALA A 92 -13.44 4.04 -2.37
C ALA A 92 -14.22 4.78 -1.27
N ALA A 93 -13.66 4.87 -0.07
CA ALA A 93 -14.28 5.48 1.10
C ALA A 93 -13.25 6.33 1.86
N VAL A 94 -13.73 7.28 2.68
CA VAL A 94 -12.85 8.11 3.51
C VAL A 94 -12.15 7.22 4.53
N HIS A 95 -10.82 7.30 4.56
CA HIS A 95 -9.99 6.55 5.47
C HIS A 95 -8.72 7.36 5.81
N PRO A 96 -8.08 7.10 6.97
CA PRO A 96 -6.93 7.88 7.41
C PRO A 96 -5.67 7.53 6.60
N LEU A 97 -5.23 8.45 5.75
CA LEU A 97 -3.99 8.32 4.97
C LEU A 97 -2.73 8.27 5.84
N ALA A 98 -2.78 8.89 7.03
CA ALA A 98 -1.70 8.87 8.02
C ALA A 98 -1.17 7.47 8.29
N LEU A 99 -2.08 6.49 8.38
CA LEU A 99 -1.72 5.11 8.65
C LEU A 99 -0.93 4.51 7.48
N LEU A 100 -1.37 4.75 6.24
CA LEU A 100 -0.68 4.23 5.05
C LEU A 100 0.69 4.90 4.87
N LEU A 101 0.78 6.22 5.09
CA LEU A 101 2.03 6.97 5.01
C LEU A 101 3.09 6.46 6.01
N ASN A 102 2.69 6.10 7.23
CA ASN A 102 3.64 5.54 8.21
C ASN A 102 4.15 4.14 7.86
N LEU A 103 3.46 3.40 6.99
CA LEU A 103 3.90 2.06 6.55
C LEU A 103 4.91 2.13 5.40
N LEU A 104 4.94 3.26 4.69
CA LEU A 104 5.86 3.51 3.59
C LEU A 104 7.27 3.78 4.10
N LYS A 105 8.26 3.24 3.40
CA LYS A 105 9.67 3.59 3.55
C LYS A 105 9.92 5.03 3.11
N MET A 106 11.11 5.55 3.41
CA MET A 106 11.64 6.74 2.74
C MET A 106 11.63 6.52 1.23
N ASP A 107 11.24 7.55 0.47
CA ASP A 107 10.93 7.48 -0.98
C ASP A 107 9.85 6.47 -1.41
N GLY A 108 9.07 5.97 -0.46
CA GLY A 108 7.94 5.11 -0.75
C GLY A 108 6.88 5.85 -1.57
N LYS A 109 6.21 5.13 -2.48
CA LYS A 109 5.14 5.70 -3.32
C LYS A 109 3.77 5.22 -2.87
N LEU A 110 2.90 6.17 -2.50
CA LEU A 110 1.47 5.94 -2.30
C LEU A 110 0.69 6.27 -3.57
N ILE A 111 0.00 5.28 -4.14
CA ILE A 111 -0.81 5.43 -5.35
C ILE A 111 -2.27 5.21 -4.97
N THR A 112 -3.04 6.28 -4.92
CA THR A 112 -4.49 6.21 -4.71
C THR A 112 -5.21 6.02 -6.04
N VAL A 113 -5.90 4.89 -6.17
CA VAL A 113 -6.83 4.59 -7.28
C VAL A 113 -8.28 4.53 -6.81
N GLY A 114 -8.50 4.52 -5.49
CA GLY A 114 -9.81 4.70 -4.88
C GLY A 114 -10.32 6.12 -5.06
N LEU A 115 -11.60 6.26 -5.41
CA LEU A 115 -12.26 7.56 -5.58
C LEU A 115 -13.32 7.73 -4.48
N PRO A 116 -12.96 8.31 -3.32
CA PRO A 116 -13.93 8.62 -2.28
C PRO A 116 -14.75 9.86 -2.66
N GLU A 117 -16.00 9.93 -2.19
CA GLU A 117 -16.90 11.07 -2.44
C GLU A 117 -16.50 12.35 -1.69
N LYS A 118 -15.72 12.21 -0.62
CA LYS A 118 -15.23 13.31 0.22
C LYS A 118 -13.71 13.42 0.11
N PRO A 119 -13.15 14.63 0.29
CA PRO A 119 -11.71 14.81 0.34
C PRO A 119 -11.08 13.97 1.45
N LEU A 120 -9.89 13.45 1.18
CA LEU A 120 -9.07 12.73 2.15
C LEU A 120 -8.22 13.73 2.93
N ASP A 121 -8.14 13.55 4.24
CA ASP A 121 -7.20 14.30 5.09
C ASP A 121 -5.78 13.79 4.85
N LEU A 122 -4.95 14.66 4.27
CA LEU A 122 -3.54 14.39 4.02
C LEU A 122 -2.69 15.06 5.10
N PRO A 123 -2.13 14.29 6.06
CA PRO A 123 -1.19 14.86 7.01
C PRO A 123 0.12 15.19 6.27
N VAL A 124 0.52 16.46 6.31
CA VAL A 124 1.73 16.94 5.62
C VAL A 124 3.01 16.54 6.38
N PHE A 125 2.91 16.38 7.70
CA PHE A 125 4.07 16.11 8.55
C PHE A 125 4.83 14.82 8.17
N PRO A 126 4.18 13.65 7.97
CA PRO A 126 4.87 12.45 7.50
C PRO A 126 5.53 12.60 6.12
N LEU A 127 4.97 13.45 5.24
CA LEU A 127 5.54 13.69 3.91
C LEU A 127 6.83 14.51 3.96
N VAL A 128 6.85 15.54 4.80
CA VAL A 128 8.01 16.43 4.97
C VAL A 128 9.10 15.77 5.79
N LEU A 129 8.74 14.97 6.80
CA LEU A 129 9.71 14.28 7.64
C LEU A 129 10.54 13.27 6.84
N GLY A 130 9.93 12.60 5.85
CA GLY A 130 10.64 11.65 4.98
C GLY A 130 11.79 12.30 4.20
N SER A 131 11.57 13.50 3.63
CA SER A 131 12.60 14.20 2.86
C SER A 131 13.66 14.88 3.74
N LEU A 132 13.29 15.36 4.93
CA LEU A 132 14.25 16.00 5.85
C LEU A 132 15.24 15.01 6.47
N LEU A 133 14.84 13.75 6.67
CA LEU A 133 15.77 12.72 7.17
C LEU A 133 16.85 12.37 6.13
N GLU A 134 16.52 12.44 4.83
CA GLU A 134 17.50 12.20 3.77
C GLU A 134 18.59 13.28 3.75
N GLU A 135 18.23 14.57 3.86
CA GLU A 135 19.21 15.67 3.95
C GLU A 135 20.13 15.52 5.16
N VAL A 136 19.59 15.17 6.34
CA VAL A 136 20.41 14.99 7.56
C VAL A 136 21.33 13.79 7.48
N THR A 137 20.94 12.71 6.77
CA THR A 137 21.82 11.54 6.56
C THR A 137 22.81 11.70 5.42
N SER A 138 22.57 12.62 4.48
CA SER A 138 23.51 12.94 3.39
C SER A 138 24.61 13.93 3.83
N GLU A 139 24.43 14.63 4.94
CA GLU A 139 25.43 15.54 5.55
C GLU A 139 26.28 14.88 6.66
N ALA A 140 26.12 13.58 6.93
CA ALA A 140 26.85 12.84 7.97
C ALA A 140 27.89 11.85 7.42
#